data_AF-A0A1Y3EFI0-F1
#
_entry.id   AF-A0A1Y3EFI0-F1
#
_cell.length_a   1.000
_cell.length_b   1.000
_cell.length_c   1.000
_cell.angle_alpha   90.00
_cell.angle_beta   90.00
_cell.angle_gamma   90.00
#
_symmetry.space_group_name_H-M   'P 1'
#
loop_
_entity.id
_entity.type
_entity.pdbx_description
1 polymer ?
#
loop_
_entity_poly.entity_id
_entity_poly.type
_entity_poly.pdbx_seq_one_letter_code
_entity_poly.pdbx_strand_id
1 'polypeptide(L)'
;LTSCFTDKNLVPVALADPNRKTETVGDNAEYFNVSGSVMYISRENCMYPACPSPDCNKKIADLNTGLYRCEKCNKDFPSFKWRLLLSVHTAEKLLNCDVDRLDVDSYDAVFDNVLLKSFIFRLRAKQEIYNVSTKIKFHF
;
A
#
# COMPACT_ATOMS: atom_id res chain seq x y z
N LEU A 1 31.84 3.14 4.85
CA LEU A 1 31.83 4.62 4.78
C LEU A 1 30.36 5.07 4.70
N THR A 2 29.53 4.80 5.70
CA THR A 2 29.18 5.73 6.80
C THR A 2 28.98 7.17 6.31
N SER A 3 27.83 7.43 5.69
CA SER A 3 27.26 8.77 5.61
C SER A 3 26.08 8.85 6.58
N CYS A 4 26.26 9.73 7.55
CA CYS A 4 25.36 10.09 8.62
C CYS A 4 23.95 10.41 8.11
N PHE A 5 22.94 9.60 8.45
CA PHE A 5 21.54 10.00 8.32
C PHE A 5 21.13 10.80 9.55
N THR A 6 21.54 12.07 9.59
CA THR A 6 21.05 13.05 10.56
C THR A 6 19.84 13.78 9.99
N ASP A 7 18.77 13.05 9.66
CA ASP A 7 17.45 13.66 9.51
C ASP A 7 16.71 13.49 10.83
N LYS A 8 16.50 14.61 11.53
CA LYS A 8 15.87 14.68 12.86
C LYS A 8 14.42 14.15 12.92
N ASN A 9 13.88 13.67 11.79
CA ASN A 9 12.52 13.20 11.62
C ASN A 9 12.42 11.73 11.15
N LEU A 10 13.54 11.01 11.00
CA LEU A 10 13.54 9.59 10.67
C LEU A 10 13.50 8.76 11.95
N VAL A 11 12.42 8.01 12.15
CA VAL A 11 12.32 7.05 13.25
C VAL A 11 12.79 5.68 12.74
N PRO A 12 13.85 5.10 13.31
CA PRO A 12 14.21 3.73 12.99
C PRO A 12 13.10 2.79 13.45
N VAL A 13 12.43 2.06 12.53
CA VAL A 13 11.30 1.18 12.89
C VAL A 13 11.70 -0.01 13.74
N ALA A 14 12.98 -0.40 13.72
CA ALA A 14 13.52 -1.38 14.67
C ALA A 14 13.59 -0.86 16.12
N LEU A 15 13.44 0.45 16.34
CA LEU A 15 13.47 1.13 17.64
C LEU A 15 12.27 2.09 17.82
N ALA A 16 11.20 1.92 17.03
CA ALA A 16 9.92 2.46 17.43
C ALA A 16 9.48 1.58 18.60
N ASP A 17 9.83 2.00 19.82
CA ASP A 17 9.46 1.31 21.04
C ASP A 17 8.01 0.81 20.89
N PRO A 18 7.72 -0.49 21.08
CA PRO A 18 6.35 -0.99 21.05
C PRO A 18 5.47 -0.32 22.13
N ASN A 19 6.11 0.42 23.05
CA ASN A 19 5.52 1.22 24.11
C ASN A 19 5.63 2.74 23.89
N ARG A 20 6.11 3.22 22.72
CA ARG A 20 6.00 4.64 22.39
C ARG A 20 4.51 4.93 22.33
N LYS A 21 4.03 5.60 23.37
CA LYS A 21 2.69 6.15 23.45
C LYS A 21 2.58 7.12 22.28
N THR A 22 2.10 6.64 21.14
CA THR A 22 1.49 7.50 20.15
C THR A 22 0.39 8.19 20.93
N GLU A 23 0.48 9.50 21.09
CA GLU A 23 -0.58 10.29 21.71
C GLU A 23 -1.74 10.40 20.71
N THR A 24 -2.22 9.27 20.19
CA THR A 24 -3.48 9.18 19.46
C THR A 24 -4.61 9.23 20.48
N VAL A 25 -4.74 10.36 21.15
CA VAL A 25 -5.91 10.68 21.96
C VAL A 25 -7.02 11.07 20.97
N GLY A 26 -7.86 10.08 20.63
CA GLY A 26 -9.04 10.28 19.77
C GLY A 26 -8.81 10.05 18.28
N ASP A 27 -9.61 10.70 17.43
CA ASP A 27 -9.65 10.51 15.96
C ASP A 27 -8.43 11.06 15.19
N ASN A 28 -7.47 11.66 15.89
CA ASN A 28 -6.29 12.27 15.28
C ASN A 28 -5.29 11.20 14.84
N ALA A 29 -4.94 11.20 13.55
CA ALA A 29 -3.91 10.32 13.00
C ALA A 29 -2.54 11.00 13.03
N GLU A 30 -1.52 10.26 13.44
CA GLU A 30 -0.14 10.75 13.49
C GLU A 30 0.63 10.28 12.24
N TYR A 31 1.43 11.18 11.67
CA TYR A 31 2.27 10.89 10.52
C TYR A 31 3.74 10.91 10.93
N PHE A 32 4.49 9.88 10.53
CA PHE A 32 5.93 9.80 10.79
C PHE A 32 6.67 9.21 9.60
N ASN A 33 7.93 9.60 9.44
CA ASN A 33 8.78 9.08 8.37
C ASN A 33 9.67 7.97 8.91
N VAL A 34 9.74 6.88 8.16
CA VAL A 34 10.50 5.69 8.51
C VAL A 34 11.43 5.37 7.36
N SER A 35 12.71 5.19 7.66
CA SER A 35 13.62 4.53 6.74
C SER A 35 13.59 3.03 7.00
N GLY A 36 13.28 2.23 5.97
CA GLY A 36 13.20 0.78 6.07
C GLY A 36 13.41 0.11 4.73
N SER A 37 13.71 -1.20 4.74
CA SER A 37 13.78 -2.00 3.53
C SER A 37 12.58 -2.93 3.41
N VAL A 38 12.15 -3.20 2.18
CA VAL A 38 11.08 -4.16 1.92
C VAL A 38 11.68 -5.57 1.99
N MET A 39 11.34 -6.32 3.04
CA MET A 39 11.82 -7.69 3.22
C MET A 39 10.98 -8.73 2.48
N TYR A 40 9.67 -8.50 2.41
CA TYR A 40 8.72 -9.46 1.84
C TYR A 40 7.51 -8.72 1.27
N ILE A 41 7.03 -9.19 0.12
CA ILE A 41 5.79 -8.74 -0.51
C ILE A 41 4.96 -9.99 -0.80
N SER A 42 3.70 -10.00 -0.35
CA SER A 42 2.75 -11.06 -0.69
C SER A 42 2.40 -10.97 -2.18
N ARG A 43 2.68 -12.02 -2.95
CA ARG A 43 2.50 -12.04 -4.41
C ARG A 43 1.09 -12.48 -4.84
N GLU A 44 0.44 -13.33 -4.06
CA GLU A 44 -0.81 -14.00 -4.47
C GLU A 44 -2.03 -13.05 -4.47
N ASN A 45 -2.06 -12.06 -3.59
CA ASN A 45 -3.20 -11.14 -3.41
C ASN A 45 -2.78 -9.66 -3.52
N CYS A 46 -1.73 -9.40 -4.27
CA CYS A 46 -1.14 -8.08 -4.46
C CYS A 46 -1.95 -7.18 -5.40
N MET A 47 -2.86 -7.73 -6.21
CA MET A 47 -3.57 -7.03 -7.28
C MET A 47 -5.06 -7.39 -7.27
N TYR A 48 -5.88 -6.46 -7.77
CA TYR A 48 -7.31 -6.68 -7.91
C TYR A 48 -7.83 -5.99 -9.18
N PRO A 49 -8.90 -6.56 -9.79
CA PRO A 49 -9.56 -5.93 -10.92
C PRO A 49 -10.38 -4.73 -10.41
N ALA A 50 -10.08 -3.55 -10.91
CA ALA A 50 -10.65 -2.30 -10.44
C ALA A 50 -11.39 -1.56 -11.55
N CYS A 51 -12.30 -0.67 -11.15
CA CYS A 51 -13.04 0.18 -12.08
C CYS A 51 -12.09 1.00 -12.98
N PRO A 52 -12.28 1.02 -14.31
CA PRO A 52 -11.40 1.74 -15.23
C PRO A 52 -11.55 3.27 -15.16
N SER A 53 -12.54 3.79 -14.41
CA SER A 53 -12.72 5.24 -14.27
C SER A 53 -11.57 5.87 -13.45
N PRO A 54 -11.10 7.08 -13.80
CA PRO A 54 -9.94 7.71 -13.18
C PRO A 54 -10.12 7.97 -11.68
N ASP A 55 -11.33 8.32 -11.25
CA ASP A 55 -11.65 8.65 -9.84
C ASP A 55 -12.30 7.47 -9.07
N CYS A 56 -12.12 6.24 -9.55
CA CYS A 56 -12.71 5.05 -8.93
C CYS A 56 -11.72 3.90 -8.79
N ASN A 57 -11.43 3.53 -7.53
CA ASN A 57 -10.60 2.38 -7.17
C ASN A 57 -11.41 1.19 -6.63
N LYS A 58 -12.74 1.19 -6.83
CA LYS A 58 -13.59 0.09 -6.32
C LYS A 58 -13.30 -1.18 -7.14
N LYS A 59 -13.17 -2.32 -6.45
CA LYS A 59 -13.12 -3.65 -7.07
C LYS A 59 -14.35 -3.84 -7.94
N ILE A 60 -14.15 -4.31 -9.17
CA ILE A 60 -15.24 -4.55 -10.12
C ILE A 60 -15.71 -6.01 -10.01
N ALA A 61 -17.00 -6.24 -10.28
CA ALA A 61 -17.56 -7.58 -10.33
C ALA A 61 -17.70 -8.03 -11.79
N ASP A 62 -17.36 -9.28 -12.08
CA ASP A 62 -17.62 -9.91 -13.38
C ASP A 62 -19.07 -10.42 -13.40
N LEU A 63 -19.84 -10.02 -14.41
CA LEU A 63 -21.22 -10.47 -14.59
C LEU A 63 -21.31 -11.81 -15.35
N ASN A 64 -20.18 -12.40 -15.77
CA ASN A 64 -20.09 -13.58 -16.65
C ASN A 64 -20.77 -13.39 -18.01
N THR A 65 -21.09 -12.16 -18.39
CA THR A 65 -21.69 -11.78 -19.68
C THR A 65 -20.66 -11.15 -20.62
N GLY A 66 -19.39 -11.07 -20.21
CA GLY A 66 -18.35 -10.28 -20.87
C GLY A 66 -18.33 -8.81 -20.48
N LEU A 67 -19.16 -8.41 -19.50
CA LEU A 67 -19.20 -7.05 -18.94
C LEU A 67 -18.86 -7.06 -17.46
N TYR A 68 -18.17 -6.00 -17.03
CA TYR A 68 -17.75 -5.76 -15.65
C TYR A 68 -18.56 -4.64 -15.02
N ARG A 69 -19.17 -4.89 -13.86
CA ARG A 69 -20.01 -3.91 -13.17
C ARG A 69 -19.32 -3.30 -11.97
N CYS A 70 -19.27 -1.96 -11.93
CA CYS A 70 -18.80 -1.21 -10.78
C CYS A 70 -19.96 -0.76 -9.90
N GLU A 71 -20.02 -1.23 -8.65
CA GLU A 71 -21.06 -0.81 -7.68
C GLU A 71 -21.00 0.67 -7.30
N LYS A 72 -19.79 1.26 -7.25
CA LYS A 72 -19.62 2.66 -6.86
C LYS A 72 -20.11 3.62 -7.95
N CYS A 73 -19.78 3.32 -9.21
CA CYS A 73 -20.16 4.15 -10.34
C CYS A 73 -21.53 3.76 -10.92
N ASN A 74 -22.05 2.60 -10.52
CA ASN A 74 -23.25 1.97 -11.08
C ASN A 74 -23.23 1.91 -12.62
N LYS A 75 -22.07 1.53 -13.18
CA LYS A 75 -21.80 1.46 -14.62
C LYS A 75 -21.18 0.12 -14.98
N ASP A 76 -21.51 -0.33 -16.18
CA ASP A 76 -20.97 -1.53 -16.78
C ASP A 76 -19.88 -1.14 -17.79
N PHE A 77 -18.78 -1.89 -17.79
CA PHE A 77 -17.59 -1.64 -18.59
C PHE A 77 -17.22 -2.91 -19.38
N PRO A 78 -16.73 -2.77 -20.63
CA PRO A 78 -16.24 -3.90 -21.41
C PRO A 78 -14.86 -4.39 -20.95
N SER A 79 -14.16 -3.60 -20.13
CA SER A 79 -12.82 -3.92 -19.61
C SER A 79 -12.64 -3.39 -18.20
N PHE A 80 -11.53 -3.79 -17.57
CA PHE A 80 -11.12 -3.35 -16.23
C PHE A 80 -9.63 -3.03 -16.20
N LYS A 81 -9.18 -2.38 -15.13
CA LYS A 81 -7.76 -2.05 -14.90
C LYS A 81 -7.24 -2.80 -13.68
N TRP A 82 -6.06 -3.40 -13.78
CA TRP A 82 -5.38 -4.00 -12.64
C TRP A 82 -4.81 -2.90 -11.74
N ARG A 83 -5.07 -2.99 -10.44
CA ARG A 83 -4.48 -2.10 -9.44
C ARG A 83 -3.87 -2.91 -8.30
N LEU A 84 -2.79 -2.38 -7.73
CA LEU A 84 -2.12 -2.99 -6.59
C LEU A 84 -2.93 -2.76 -5.30
N LEU A 85 -3.01 -3.80 -4.48
CA LEU A 85 -3.55 -3.83 -3.12
C LEU A 85 -2.54 -3.30 -2.09
N LEU A 86 -1.29 -3.07 -2.50
CA LEU A 86 -0.26 -2.45 -1.68
C LEU A 86 -0.77 -1.09 -1.18
N SER A 87 -0.95 -0.98 0.13
CA SER A 87 -1.31 0.26 0.81
C SER A 87 -0.14 1.25 0.86
N VAL A 88 0.74 1.25 -0.15
CA VAL A 88 1.76 2.29 -0.30
C VAL A 88 1.17 3.29 -1.26
N HIS A 89 1.03 4.54 -0.80
CA HIS A 89 0.44 5.63 -1.61
C HIS A 89 1.14 5.84 -2.95
N THR A 90 2.29 5.19 -3.20
CA THR A 90 2.92 5.17 -4.51
C THR A 90 3.59 3.84 -4.83
N ALA A 91 2.81 2.76 -4.87
CA ALA A 91 3.29 1.44 -5.27
C ALA A 91 3.98 1.43 -6.66
N GLU A 92 3.52 2.25 -7.62
CA GLU A 92 4.20 2.47 -8.92
C GLU A 92 5.60 3.07 -8.76
N LYS A 93 5.80 4.00 -7.81
CA LYS A 93 7.15 4.55 -7.52
C LYS A 93 8.04 3.53 -6.81
N LEU A 94 7.47 2.63 -6.00
CA LEU A 94 8.25 1.57 -5.37
C LEU A 94 8.72 0.54 -6.40
N LEU A 95 7.83 0.11 -7.30
CA LEU A 95 8.12 -0.88 -8.32
C LEU A 95 8.87 -0.28 -9.53
N ASN A 96 8.86 1.04 -9.65
CA ASN A 96 9.43 1.78 -10.77
C ASN A 96 8.93 1.24 -12.13
N CYS A 97 7.67 0.80 -12.14
CA CYS A 97 7.00 0.23 -13.31
C CYS A 97 5.51 0.61 -13.29
N ASP A 98 4.92 0.72 -14.48
CA ASP A 98 3.48 0.86 -14.64
C ASP A 98 2.79 -0.48 -14.38
N VAL A 99 1.80 -0.50 -13.48
CA VAL A 99 1.02 -1.71 -13.16
C VAL A 99 0.28 -2.25 -14.40
N ASP A 100 -0.13 -1.36 -15.30
CA ASP A 100 -0.84 -1.74 -16.54
C ASP A 100 0.05 -2.50 -17.53
N ARG A 101 1.37 -2.39 -17.40
CA ARG A 101 2.35 -3.03 -18.28
C ARG A 101 2.95 -4.29 -17.65
N LEU A 102 2.47 -4.67 -16.48
CA LEU A 102 3.02 -5.78 -15.73
C LEU A 102 2.52 -7.09 -16.31
N ASP A 103 3.41 -7.77 -17.02
CA ASP A 103 3.12 -9.09 -17.59
C ASP A 103 3.39 -10.19 -16.56
N VAL A 104 2.67 -11.31 -16.67
CA VAL A 104 2.71 -12.38 -15.65
C VAL A 104 4.12 -12.96 -15.50
N ASP A 105 4.85 -13.09 -16.61
CA ASP A 105 6.21 -13.67 -16.62
C ASP A 105 7.27 -12.72 -16.07
N SER A 106 7.07 -11.41 -16.23
CA SER A 106 8.01 -10.38 -15.74
C SER A 106 7.67 -9.89 -14.34
N TYR A 107 6.52 -10.29 -13.80
CA TYR A 107 6.03 -9.93 -12.48
C TYR A 107 7.06 -10.24 -11.40
N ASP A 108 7.53 -11.49 -11.31
CA ASP A 108 8.42 -11.91 -10.23
C ASP A 108 9.74 -11.12 -10.19
N ALA A 109 10.33 -10.87 -11.36
CA ALA A 109 11.56 -10.10 -11.47
C ALA A 109 11.39 -8.65 -10.99
N VAL A 110 10.27 -8.02 -11.30
CA VAL A 110 9.98 -6.65 -10.83
C VAL A 110 9.85 -6.61 -9.31
N PHE A 111 9.15 -7.57 -8.72
CA PHE A 111 9.00 -7.64 -7.26
C PHE A 111 10.33 -7.95 -6.57
N ASP A 112 11.12 -8.87 -7.11
CA ASP A 112 12.45 -9.21 -6.58
C ASP A 112 13.40 -8.01 -6.63
N ASN A 113 13.29 -7.17 -7.66
CA ASN A 113 14.05 -5.93 -7.76
C ASN A 113 13.69 -4.91 -6.67
N VAL A 114 12.50 -4.97 -6.06
CA VAL A 114 12.11 -4.08 -4.97
C VAL A 114 12.55 -4.62 -3.61
N LEU A 115 12.70 -5.95 -3.50
CA LEU A 115 13.18 -6.57 -2.27
C LEU A 115 14.56 -6.04 -1.89
N LEU A 116 14.78 -5.89 -0.59
CA LEU A 116 16.05 -5.44 0.02
C LEU A 116 16.47 -4.00 -0.34
N LYS A 117 15.70 -3.25 -1.13
CA LYS A 117 15.93 -1.82 -1.35
C LYS A 117 15.40 -1.00 -0.17
N SER A 118 16.14 0.03 0.19
CA SER A 118 15.78 0.97 1.25
C SER A 118 14.90 2.09 0.70
N PHE A 119 13.81 2.37 1.39
CA PHE A 119 12.89 3.45 1.07
C PHE A 119 12.55 4.25 2.34
N ILE A 120 12.15 5.51 2.12
CA ILE A 120 11.57 6.33 3.17
C ILE A 120 10.05 6.24 3.03
N PHE A 121 9.40 5.62 4.01
CA PHE A 121 7.96 5.47 4.09
C PHE A 121 7.38 6.58 4.97
N ARG A 122 6.32 7.23 4.52
CA ARG A 122 5.50 8.09 5.36
C ARG A 122 4.34 7.25 5.90
N LEU A 123 4.43 6.88 7.17
CA LEU A 123 3.41 6.07 7.82
C LEU A 123 2.37 6.96 8.48
N ARG A 124 1.11 6.54 8.39
CA ARG A 124 -0.01 7.07 9.16
C ARG A 124 -0.39 6.03 10.21
N ALA A 125 -0.21 6.35 11.49
CA ALA A 125 -0.75 5.55 12.58
C ALA A 125 -2.18 6.02 12.91
N LYS A 126 -3.12 5.09 12.91
CA LYS A 126 -4.47 5.31 13.45
C LYS A 126 -4.82 4.20 14.44
N GLN A 127 -5.47 4.58 15.53
CA GLN A 127 -6.08 3.66 16.46
C GLN A 127 -7.42 3.16 15.89
N GLU A 128 -7.54 1.85 15.65
CA GLU A 128 -8.79 1.19 15.26
C GLU A 128 -9.32 0.36 16.44
N ILE A 129 -10.59 0.54 16.78
CA ILE A 129 -11.28 -0.26 17.82
C ILE A 129 -11.98 -1.41 17.10
N TYR A 130 -11.54 -2.63 17.37
CA TYR A 130 -12.15 -3.85 16.85
C TYR A 130 -12.64 -4.70 18.00
N ASN A 131 -13.96 -4.93 18.05
CA ASN A 131 -14.62 -5.81 19.03
C ASN A 131 -14.11 -5.61 20.47
N VAL A 132 -14.07 -4.36 20.96
CA VAL A 132 -13.62 -3.94 22.31
C VAL A 132 -12.09 -3.80 22.47
N SER A 133 -11.27 -4.43 21.63
CA SER A 133 -9.81 -4.24 21.65
C SER A 133 -9.38 -3.03 20.83
N THR A 134 -8.48 -2.23 21.39
CA THR A 134 -7.82 -1.14 20.69
C THR A 134 -6.54 -1.66 20.04
N LYS A 135 -6.36 -1.47 18.74
CA LYS A 135 -5.11 -1.78 18.03
C LYS A 135 -4.67 -0.58 17.20
N ILE A 136 -3.36 -0.33 17.17
CA ILE A 136 -2.77 0.66 16.27
C ILE A 136 -2.52 -0.01 14.93
N LYS A 137 -2.97 0.62 13.85
CA LYS A 137 -2.74 0.19 12.48
C LYS A 137 -1.92 1.23 11.75
N PHE A 138 -0.87 0.76 11.08
CA PHE A 138 -0.01 1.59 10.24
C PHE A 138 -0.46 1.49 8.79
N HIS A 139 -0.67 2.65 8.18
CA HIS A 139 -0.92 2.78 6.75
C HIS A 139 0.32 3.38 6.09
N PHE A 140 0.78 2.79 4.98
CA PHE A 140 1.95 3.21 4.22
C PHE A 140 1.58 4.19 3.08
#